data_AF-A0A3N7GBZ6-F1
#
_entry.id   AF-A0A3N7GBZ6-F1
#
_cell.length_a   1.000
_cell.length_b   1.000
_cell.length_c   1.000
_cell.angle_alpha   90.00
_cell.angle_beta   90.00
_cell.angle_gamma   90.00
#
_symmetry.space_group_name_H-M   'P 1'
#
loop_
_entity.id
_entity.type
_entity.pdbx_description
1 polymer ?
#
loop_
_entity_poly.entity_id
_entity_poly.type
_entity_poly.pdbx_seq_one_letter_code
_entity_poly.pdbx_strand_id
1 'polypeptide(L)'
;MFETVQEIAVYIHRFHNLDLFQQGWYQMKISMRWEDSEYTSLATPARVVQYEAPDLGGENIYGIWRIDDTDNSFLTQPFRIKYARQDIRLSIMISFTLPLGENEGPSTSAVILKFELMQAPMTDTMVELLAYPDASSVAVHEFRIPPKALLGLHSYCPVHFDAFHSVLVDVSVHISLLKAGSFLKVLSGSYGQDATAKISDGSHQALGLVASLDIKKITLVKALLAARNTLLEELQKISKGIERTIDVSDFASNVDDVSMFDSIVQANLVTADVAVSGHGKPQNGLEKANSTIDFQSDNLPHISSKAAVVNIFHSLGAQLSYLWSIFLQFHRANKTKILEFLRDVWTKDRRAEWSIWMVYSKVEMPHHYMSSGSDDSSHHGHRRVSSLLNPAQSAATRADLHRRSIAQMRINNRSIQDMYIFGDLLRIPIIIVERVTNAPLRTLSENSFFKNLDLVDAHGSYSGPSTESEAGKKQPSAALSKNGRELKAVIFVHGFQGHHLDLRLVRNQWLLIDPKMEFLMSEVNEDKTSGDFREMGQRLAEEVISFLKKKMDKVSRSGLLRDIKLSFVGHSIGNIIIRTALAEDIGEFQAYSTAIFTPGWLRTISFCQN
;
A
#
# COMPACT_ATOMS: atom_id res chain seq x y z
N MET A 1 15.29 25.31 23.14
CA MET A 1 15.04 23.86 23.34
C MET A 1 15.10 23.18 21.98
N PHE A 2 15.78 22.03 21.85
CA PHE A 2 15.85 21.27 20.61
C PHE A 2 14.83 20.15 20.67
N GLU A 3 13.62 20.46 20.21
CA GLU A 3 12.51 19.53 20.22
C GLU A 3 11.95 19.39 18.82
N THR A 4 11.62 18.17 18.45
CA THR A 4 10.98 17.85 17.18
C THR A 4 9.74 17.02 17.43
N VAL A 5 8.81 17.11 16.49
CA VAL A 5 7.55 16.36 16.51
C VAL A 5 7.39 15.69 15.15
N GLN A 6 6.96 14.43 15.15
CA GLN A 6 6.50 13.79 13.92
C GLN A 6 5.06 14.19 13.67
N GLU A 7 4.78 14.75 12.50
CA GLU A 7 3.42 14.95 12.03
C GLU A 7 3.08 13.90 10.97
N ILE A 8 2.04 13.11 11.25
CA ILE A 8 1.50 12.10 10.33
C ILE A 8 0.08 12.52 9.97
N ALA A 9 -0.09 13.00 8.74
CA ALA A 9 -1.37 13.40 8.18
C ALA A 9 -2.00 12.25 7.40
N VAL A 10 -3.19 11.82 7.82
CA VAL A 10 -3.99 10.76 7.22
C VAL A 10 -5.19 11.39 6.54
N TYR A 11 -5.30 11.22 5.23
CA TYR A 11 -6.45 11.66 4.46
C TYR A 11 -7.32 10.49 4.06
N ILE A 12 -8.57 10.48 4.53
CA ILE A 12 -9.56 9.48 4.16
C ILE A 12 -10.36 10.04 2.98
N HIS A 13 -10.17 9.47 1.80
CA HIS A 13 -10.85 9.90 0.58
C HIS A 13 -12.30 9.42 0.60
N ARG A 14 -12.49 8.10 0.62
CA ARG A 14 -13.80 7.46 0.61
C ARG A 14 -13.76 6.09 1.26
N PHE A 15 -14.92 5.68 1.73
CA PHE A 15 -15.23 4.34 2.21
C PHE A 15 -16.11 3.65 1.16
N HIS A 16 -15.61 2.58 0.57
CA HIS A 16 -16.34 1.77 -0.40
C HIS A 16 -16.80 0.48 0.27
N ASN A 17 -18.11 0.40 0.55
CA ASN A 17 -18.71 -0.84 1.00
C ASN A 17 -18.81 -1.81 -0.18
N LEU A 18 -18.01 -2.87 -0.18
CA LEU A 18 -18.09 -3.91 -1.20
C LEU A 18 -19.23 -4.88 -0.87
N ASP A 19 -19.21 -5.41 0.36
CA ASP A 19 -20.14 -6.46 0.81
C ASP A 19 -20.18 -6.61 2.35
N LEU A 20 -20.43 -5.51 3.08
CA LEU A 20 -20.79 -5.59 4.50
C LEU A 20 -22.14 -6.31 4.65
N PHE A 21 -22.19 -7.27 5.56
CA PHE A 21 -23.35 -8.15 5.76
C PHE A 21 -24.49 -7.49 6.52
N GLN A 22 -24.15 -6.50 7.33
CA GLN A 22 -25.10 -5.88 8.22
C GLN A 22 -25.32 -4.44 7.76
N GLN A 23 -26.59 -4.07 7.64
CA GLN A 23 -26.96 -2.68 7.55
C GLN A 23 -26.82 -2.06 8.93
N GLY A 24 -26.47 -0.78 8.98
CA GLY A 24 -26.31 -0.11 10.25
C GLY A 24 -25.49 1.15 10.13
N TRP A 25 -25.11 1.67 11.29
CA TRP A 25 -24.23 2.81 11.41
C TRP A 25 -22.81 2.35 11.65
N TYR A 26 -21.90 2.96 10.90
CA TYR A 26 -20.48 2.66 10.95
C TYR A 26 -19.69 3.92 11.20
N GLN A 27 -18.55 3.76 11.88
CA GLN A 27 -17.54 4.80 12.04
C GLN A 27 -16.17 4.19 11.81
N MET A 28 -15.23 5.01 11.33
CA MET A 28 -13.82 4.66 11.32
C MET A 28 -13.15 5.27 12.54
N LYS A 29 -12.52 4.45 13.38
CA LYS A 29 -11.63 4.89 14.46
C LYS A 29 -10.18 4.73 14.01
N ILE A 30 -9.37 5.76 14.23
CA ILE A 30 -7.97 5.83 13.82
C ILE A 30 -7.13 6.17 15.04
N SER A 31 -6.12 5.36 15.31
CA SER A 31 -5.15 5.61 16.39
C SER A 31 -3.73 5.34 15.91
N MET A 32 -2.76 5.94 16.60
CA MET A 32 -1.35 5.74 16.32
C MET A 32 -0.55 5.62 17.60
N ARG A 33 0.42 4.70 17.61
CA ARG A 33 1.34 4.48 18.74
C ARG A 33 2.73 4.11 18.26
N TRP A 34 3.74 4.35 19.07
CA TRP A 34 5.06 3.77 18.85
C TRP A 34 5.02 2.24 19.04
N GLU A 35 5.76 1.50 18.21
CA GLU A 35 5.84 0.04 18.26
C GLU A 35 6.45 -0.48 19.57
N ASP A 36 7.53 0.16 20.02
CA ASP A 36 8.32 -0.30 21.18
C ASP A 36 7.87 0.29 22.53
N SER A 37 6.91 1.23 22.54
CA SER A 37 6.44 1.80 23.80
C SER A 37 5.41 0.85 24.41
N GLU A 38 5.67 0.36 25.63
CA GLU A 38 4.72 -0.38 26.46
C GLU A 38 3.53 0.49 26.89
N TYR A 39 2.73 0.93 25.91
CA TYR A 39 1.43 1.60 26.04
C TYR A 39 1.42 3.10 26.42
N THR A 40 2.54 3.78 26.62
CA THR A 40 2.53 5.16 27.18
C THR A 40 2.63 6.31 26.17
N SER A 41 3.10 6.12 24.95
CA SER A 41 3.33 7.23 23.99
C SER A 41 2.37 7.15 22.80
N LEU A 42 1.15 7.64 23.01
CA LEU A 42 0.09 7.73 22.00
C LEU A 42 0.24 9.01 21.17
N ALA A 43 -0.04 8.91 19.87
CA ALA A 43 -0.12 10.11 19.04
C ALA A 43 -1.36 10.93 19.41
N THR A 44 -1.23 12.25 19.38
CA THR A 44 -2.37 13.15 19.64
C THR A 44 -2.89 13.72 18.32
N PRO A 45 -4.20 13.60 18.01
CA PRO A 45 -4.80 14.31 16.89
C PRO A 45 -4.68 15.83 17.11
N ALA A 46 -3.89 16.50 16.29
CA ALA A 46 -3.58 17.92 16.45
C ALA A 46 -4.39 18.83 15.53
N ARG A 47 -4.81 18.32 14.37
CA ARG A 47 -5.59 19.10 13.39
C ARG A 47 -6.50 18.20 12.57
N VAL A 48 -7.76 18.60 12.43
CA VAL A 48 -8.74 17.92 11.57
C VAL A 48 -9.29 18.94 10.56
N VAL A 49 -9.25 18.60 9.27
CA VAL A 49 -9.75 19.46 8.19
C VAL A 49 -10.66 18.67 7.27
N GLN A 50 -11.94 19.03 7.27
CA GLN A 50 -12.92 18.53 6.31
C GLN A 50 -12.73 19.24 4.96
N TYR A 51 -12.37 18.50 3.90
CA TYR A 51 -12.10 19.08 2.59
C TYR A 51 -13.38 19.41 1.83
N GLU A 52 -14.39 18.54 1.95
CA GLU A 52 -15.70 18.66 1.32
C GLU A 52 -16.78 18.27 2.34
N ALA A 53 -17.96 18.87 2.26
CA ALA A 53 -19.08 18.40 3.08
C ALA A 53 -19.36 16.92 2.73
N PRO A 54 -19.53 16.03 3.71
CA PRO A 54 -19.94 14.66 3.43
C PRO A 54 -21.22 14.65 2.59
N ASP A 55 -21.28 13.84 1.53
CA ASP A 55 -22.47 13.61 0.71
C ASP A 55 -23.51 12.77 1.49
N LEU A 56 -23.91 13.24 2.67
CA LEU A 56 -24.96 12.67 3.51
C LEU A 56 -26.24 13.37 3.09
N GLY A 57 -27.06 12.73 2.26
CA GLY A 57 -28.31 13.27 1.72
C GLY A 57 -29.10 14.07 2.77
N GLY A 58 -29.71 15.18 2.33
CA GLY A 58 -30.09 16.38 3.10
C GLY A 58 -30.98 16.25 4.35
N GLU A 59 -31.17 15.07 4.92
CA GLU A 59 -31.84 14.84 6.20
C GLU A 59 -30.89 14.62 7.39
N ASN A 60 -29.56 14.57 7.18
CA ASN A 60 -28.60 14.17 8.21
C ASN A 60 -27.53 15.22 8.56
N ILE A 61 -27.93 16.35 9.16
CA ILE A 61 -26.99 17.20 9.93
C ILE A 61 -26.85 16.63 11.34
N TYR A 62 -26.25 15.44 11.49
CA TYR A 62 -26.10 14.85 12.83
C TYR A 62 -24.72 14.19 12.99
N GLY A 63 -23.91 14.79 13.88
CA GLY A 63 -22.59 14.34 14.32
C GLY A 63 -21.42 15.09 13.67
N ILE A 64 -20.59 15.73 14.49
CA ILE A 64 -19.23 16.11 14.11
C ILE A 64 -18.35 14.88 14.37
N TRP A 65 -17.25 14.71 13.64
CA TRP A 65 -16.19 13.78 14.04
C TRP A 65 -15.80 14.00 15.51
N ARG A 66 -15.31 12.96 16.20
CA ARG A 66 -14.93 13.06 17.62
C ARG A 66 -13.48 12.62 17.85
N ILE A 67 -12.87 13.16 18.89
CA ILE A 67 -11.61 12.65 19.44
C ILE A 67 -11.97 11.92 20.73
N ASP A 68 -11.45 10.72 20.88
CA ASP A 68 -11.56 9.91 22.09
C ASP A 68 -10.32 10.16 22.94
N ASP A 69 -10.50 10.91 24.03
CA ASP A 69 -9.40 11.31 24.91
C ASP A 69 -8.84 10.14 25.72
N THR A 70 -9.52 8.98 25.76
CA THR A 70 -9.03 7.82 26.52
C THR A 70 -7.82 7.16 25.87
N ASP A 71 -7.78 7.13 24.53
CA ASP A 71 -6.71 6.52 23.74
C ASP A 71 -6.16 7.44 22.63
N ASN A 72 -6.50 8.74 22.69
CA ASN A 72 -6.16 9.76 21.70
C ASN A 72 -6.51 9.34 20.26
N SER A 73 -7.60 8.60 20.08
CA SER A 73 -8.04 8.17 18.77
C SER A 73 -9.00 9.18 18.13
N PHE A 74 -8.97 9.22 16.80
CA PHE A 74 -9.91 9.99 16.01
C PHE A 74 -11.04 9.08 15.53
N LEU A 75 -12.29 9.53 15.62
CA LEU A 75 -13.45 8.87 15.03
C LEU A 75 -14.11 9.77 13.98
N THR A 76 -14.38 9.20 12.82
CA THR A 76 -15.14 9.89 11.76
C THR A 76 -16.57 10.18 12.22
N GLN A 77 -17.24 11.09 11.51
CA GLN A 77 -18.69 11.18 11.57
C GLN A 77 -19.31 9.80 11.27
N PRO A 78 -20.32 9.36 12.05
CA PRO A 78 -21.09 8.17 11.72
C PRO A 78 -21.71 8.25 10.33
N PHE A 79 -21.63 7.14 9.59
CA PHE A 79 -22.23 7.03 8.28
C PHE A 79 -23.05 5.74 8.18
N ARG A 80 -24.15 5.81 7.43
CA ARG A 80 -25.10 4.70 7.31
C ARG A 80 -24.81 3.85 6.08
N ILE A 81 -24.70 2.55 6.32
CA ILE A 81 -24.62 1.53 5.26
C ILE A 81 -26.00 0.92 5.08
N LYS A 82 -26.56 1.07 3.88
CA LYS A 82 -27.86 0.51 3.49
C LYS A 82 -27.73 -0.56 2.41
N TYR A 83 -26.77 -0.39 1.51
CA TYR A 83 -26.64 -1.25 0.32
C TYR A 83 -25.22 -1.77 0.17
N ALA A 84 -25.08 -2.97 -0.38
CA ALA A 84 -23.82 -3.44 -0.93
C ALA A 84 -23.40 -2.53 -2.10
N ARG A 85 -22.09 -2.43 -2.36
CA ARG A 85 -21.52 -1.54 -3.40
C ARG A 85 -21.91 -0.07 -3.20
N GLN A 86 -21.85 0.40 -1.96
CA GLN A 86 -22.14 1.79 -1.59
C GLN A 86 -20.84 2.57 -1.37
N ASP A 87 -20.68 3.67 -2.10
CA ASP A 87 -19.59 4.63 -1.90
C ASP A 87 -20.02 5.71 -0.88
N ILE A 88 -19.13 6.01 0.08
CA ILE A 88 -19.30 7.10 1.05
C ILE A 88 -18.06 7.98 0.98
N ARG A 89 -18.23 9.23 0.55
CA ARG A 89 -17.13 10.20 0.53
C ARG A 89 -16.95 10.80 1.91
N LEU A 90 -15.75 10.60 2.46
CA LEU A 90 -15.40 11.12 3.77
C LEU A 90 -14.55 12.39 3.66
N SER A 91 -13.71 12.50 2.64
CA SER A 91 -12.93 13.71 2.30
C SER A 91 -12.37 14.48 3.50
N ILE A 92 -11.70 13.79 4.44
CA ILE A 92 -11.25 14.35 5.71
C ILE A 92 -9.75 14.11 5.94
N MET A 93 -9.03 15.17 6.34
CA MET A 93 -7.61 15.14 6.69
C MET A 93 -7.45 15.20 8.20
N ILE A 94 -6.70 14.27 8.78
CA ILE A 94 -6.38 14.22 10.21
C ILE A 94 -4.85 14.22 10.38
N SER A 95 -4.31 15.25 11.01
CA SER A 95 -2.91 15.31 11.42
C SER A 95 -2.75 14.82 12.85
N PHE A 96 -1.99 13.75 13.03
CA PHE A 96 -1.52 13.27 14.32
C PHE A 96 -0.12 13.80 14.59
N THR A 97 0.14 14.13 15.84
CA THR A 97 1.46 14.53 16.33
C THR A 97 1.99 13.47 17.29
N LEU A 98 3.23 13.03 17.05
CA LEU A 98 3.97 12.17 17.97
C LEU A 98 5.18 12.96 18.47
N PRO A 99 5.19 13.40 19.74
CA PRO A 99 6.38 14.03 20.30
C PRO A 99 7.51 12.99 20.35
N LEU A 100 8.73 13.41 20.02
CA LEU A 100 9.94 12.67 20.39
C LEU A 100 10.43 13.23 21.72
N GLY A 101 11.02 12.39 22.59
CA GLY A 101 11.52 12.82 23.88
C GLY A 101 12.57 13.93 23.77
N GLU A 102 12.74 14.72 24.85
CA GLU A 102 13.65 15.86 24.87
C GLU A 102 15.10 15.44 24.53
N ASN A 103 15.69 16.08 23.53
CA ASN A 103 17.04 15.77 23.04
C ASN A 103 17.23 14.31 22.59
N GLU A 104 16.17 13.54 22.34
CA GLU A 104 16.27 12.25 21.66
C GLU A 104 16.57 12.50 20.17
N GLY A 105 17.41 11.65 19.58
CA GLY A 105 17.65 11.70 18.13
C GLY A 105 16.40 11.32 17.33
N PRO A 106 16.48 11.19 15.99
CA PRO A 106 15.38 10.62 15.23
C PRO A 106 14.99 9.25 15.80
N SER A 107 13.69 9.03 16.00
CA SER A 107 13.19 7.79 16.60
C SER A 107 13.73 6.58 15.84
N THR A 108 14.24 5.60 16.58
CA THR A 108 14.65 4.30 16.05
C THR A 108 13.48 3.32 15.97
N SER A 109 12.34 3.66 16.56
CA SER A 109 11.13 2.84 16.63
C SER A 109 10.19 3.12 15.47
N ALA A 110 9.44 2.11 15.03
CA ALA A 110 8.38 2.29 14.05
C ALA A 110 7.11 2.86 14.71
N VAL A 111 6.22 3.41 13.90
CA VAL A 111 4.85 3.80 14.34
C VAL A 111 3.85 2.78 13.81
N ILE A 112 2.95 2.33 14.66
CA ILE A 112 1.78 1.53 14.26
C ILE A 112 0.61 2.49 14.06
N LEU A 113 0.10 2.51 12.83
CA LEU A 113 -1.12 3.21 12.44
C LEU A 113 -2.26 2.19 12.36
N LYS A 114 -3.26 2.34 13.22
CA LYS A 114 -4.38 1.41 13.34
C LYS A 114 -5.68 2.05 12.83
N PHE A 115 -6.40 1.29 12.01
CA PHE A 115 -7.75 1.59 11.55
C PHE A 115 -8.71 0.55 12.12
N GLU A 116 -9.81 1.01 12.71
CA GLU A 116 -10.84 0.16 13.29
C GLU A 116 -12.20 0.50 12.70
N LEU A 117 -12.89 -0.51 12.22
CA LEU A 117 -14.29 -0.40 11.83
C LEU A 117 -15.14 -0.56 13.07
N MET A 118 -15.84 0.51 13.43
CA MET A 118 -16.80 0.51 14.52
C MET A 118 -18.19 0.29 13.93
N GLN A 119 -18.98 -0.59 14.54
CA GLN A 119 -20.35 -0.82 14.13
C GLN A 119 -21.31 -0.62 15.30
N ALA A 120 -22.41 0.08 15.04
CA ALA A 120 -23.57 0.10 15.91
C ALA A 120 -24.75 -0.61 15.22
N PRO A 121 -25.54 -1.42 15.95
CA PRO A 121 -26.74 -2.05 15.43
C PRO A 121 -27.77 -0.99 14.99
N MET A 122 -28.73 -1.38 14.14
CA MET A 122 -29.84 -0.51 13.73
C MET A 122 -30.69 -0.13 14.94
N THR A 123 -30.48 1.07 15.47
CA THR A 123 -31.47 1.78 16.27
C THR A 123 -32.07 2.91 15.43
N ASP A 124 -33.37 3.13 15.56
CA ASP A 124 -34.10 4.14 14.78
C ASP A 124 -33.76 5.58 15.22
N THR A 125 -33.08 5.75 16.37
CA THR A 125 -32.81 7.06 16.97
C THR A 125 -31.31 7.34 17.09
N MET A 126 -30.80 8.31 16.33
CA MET A 126 -29.37 8.70 16.34
C MET A 126 -28.93 9.33 17.69
N VAL A 127 -29.87 9.80 18.52
CA VAL A 127 -29.58 10.27 19.90
C VAL A 127 -28.95 9.16 20.76
N GLU A 128 -29.33 7.90 20.53
CA GLU A 128 -28.71 6.74 21.18
C GLU A 128 -27.32 6.43 20.62
N LEU A 129 -27.02 6.85 19.39
CA LEU A 129 -25.73 6.64 18.70
C LEU A 129 -24.65 7.62 19.17
N LEU A 130 -25.04 8.88 19.43
CA LEU A 130 -24.17 9.86 20.12
C LEU A 130 -23.98 9.48 21.59
N ALA A 131 -24.96 8.78 22.18
CA ALA A 131 -24.93 8.24 23.54
C ALA A 131 -24.40 6.80 23.61
N TYR A 132 -23.82 6.26 22.53
CA TYR A 132 -23.20 4.93 22.52
C TYR A 132 -21.68 5.07 22.71
N PRO A 133 -21.18 5.04 23.97
CA PRO A 133 -19.75 4.97 24.24
C PRO A 133 -19.12 3.65 23.75
N ASP A 134 -19.92 2.59 23.60
CA ASP A 134 -19.43 1.22 23.33
C ASP A 134 -19.70 0.72 21.90
N ALA A 135 -19.48 1.54 20.86
CA ALA A 135 -19.41 0.97 19.52
C ALA A 135 -18.32 -0.11 19.54
N SER A 136 -18.65 -1.36 19.19
CA SER A 136 -17.67 -2.43 19.20
C SER A 136 -16.80 -2.33 17.96
N SER A 137 -15.48 -2.40 18.13
CA SER A 137 -14.55 -2.61 17.03
C SER A 137 -14.86 -3.98 16.42
N VAL A 138 -15.37 -4.01 15.18
CA VAL A 138 -15.75 -5.25 14.49
C VAL A 138 -14.64 -5.77 13.58
N ALA A 139 -13.74 -4.88 13.15
CA ALA A 139 -12.58 -5.25 12.37
C ALA A 139 -11.45 -4.23 12.48
N VAL A 140 -10.21 -4.69 12.30
CA VAL A 140 -9.00 -3.88 12.47
C VAL A 140 -8.05 -4.09 11.32
N HIS A 141 -7.42 -3.02 10.83
CA HIS A 141 -6.30 -3.07 9.90
C HIS A 141 -5.18 -2.19 10.44
N GLU A 142 -3.95 -2.72 10.47
CA GLU A 142 -2.78 -1.99 10.95
C GLU A 142 -1.72 -1.82 9.85
N PHE A 143 -1.08 -0.65 9.84
CA PHE A 143 0.13 -0.39 9.09
C PHE A 143 1.28 -0.10 10.03
N ARG A 144 2.47 -0.50 9.63
CA ARG A 144 3.72 -0.16 10.31
C ARG A 144 4.50 0.84 9.47
N ILE A 145 4.86 1.96 10.06
CA ILE A 145 5.60 3.06 9.45
C ILE A 145 7.04 2.99 9.99
N PRO A 146 8.02 2.52 9.20
CA PRO A 146 9.38 2.35 9.68
C PRO A 146 10.10 3.69 9.93
N PRO A 147 11.15 3.71 10.76
CA PRO A 147 11.87 4.93 11.13
C PRO A 147 12.31 5.83 9.97
N LYS A 148 12.77 5.26 8.84
CA LYS A 148 13.23 6.10 7.71
C LYS A 148 12.08 6.74 6.95
N ALA A 149 10.89 6.13 6.96
CA ALA A 149 9.68 6.72 6.38
C ALA A 149 9.21 7.94 7.19
N LEU A 150 9.52 7.98 8.49
CA LEU A 150 9.17 9.10 9.38
C LEU A 150 9.94 10.40 9.06
N LEU A 151 10.96 10.35 8.21
CA LEU A 151 11.66 11.57 7.78
C LEU A 151 10.89 12.32 6.69
N GLY A 152 10.02 11.64 5.94
CA GLY A 152 9.31 12.24 4.82
C GLY A 152 8.80 11.17 3.87
N LEU A 153 7.48 11.02 3.77
CA LEU A 153 6.87 10.05 2.86
C LEU A 153 5.43 10.45 2.54
N HIS A 154 5.02 10.22 1.30
CA HIS A 154 3.63 10.31 0.87
C HIS A 154 3.25 9.00 0.18
N SER A 155 2.23 8.32 0.67
CA SER A 155 1.85 7.00 0.16
C SER A 155 0.33 6.81 0.15
N TYR A 156 -0.14 5.99 -0.78
CA TYR A 156 -1.51 5.47 -0.78
C TYR A 156 -1.54 4.16 0.01
N CYS A 157 -2.47 4.07 0.96
CA CYS A 157 -2.61 2.95 1.89
C CYS A 157 -4.05 2.43 1.82
N PRO A 158 -4.37 1.42 0.99
CA PRO A 158 -5.72 0.88 0.93
C PRO A 158 -6.05 0.13 2.23
N VAL A 159 -7.09 0.57 2.94
CA VAL A 159 -7.58 -0.17 4.11
C VAL A 159 -8.63 -1.18 3.66
N HIS A 160 -8.40 -2.45 3.98
CA HIS A 160 -9.37 -3.53 3.84
C HIS A 160 -9.42 -4.34 5.13
N PHE A 161 -10.60 -4.81 5.53
CA PHE A 161 -10.74 -5.62 6.74
C PHE A 161 -10.71 -7.11 6.39
N ASP A 162 -11.37 -7.92 7.21
CA ASP A 162 -11.42 -9.38 7.06
C ASP A 162 -12.46 -9.86 6.04
N ALA A 163 -12.56 -11.18 5.89
CA ALA A 163 -13.50 -11.87 5.01
C ALA A 163 -14.99 -11.56 5.32
N PHE A 164 -15.29 -11.14 6.55
CA PHE A 164 -16.61 -10.75 7.02
C PHE A 164 -16.89 -9.24 6.87
N HIS A 165 -15.86 -8.43 6.58
CA HIS A 165 -15.96 -6.98 6.48
C HIS A 165 -15.35 -6.48 5.17
N SER A 166 -15.86 -6.98 4.04
CA SER A 166 -15.35 -6.64 2.71
C SER A 166 -15.61 -5.17 2.38
N VAL A 167 -14.59 -4.34 2.52
CA VAL A 167 -14.60 -2.91 2.22
C VAL A 167 -13.27 -2.50 1.61
N LEU A 168 -13.27 -1.36 0.93
CA LEU A 168 -12.05 -0.66 0.54
C LEU A 168 -12.16 0.79 1.01
N VAL A 169 -11.26 1.21 1.90
CA VAL A 169 -11.10 2.62 2.25
C VAL A 169 -9.89 3.17 1.53
N ASP A 170 -10.12 4.18 0.69
CA ASP A 170 -9.06 4.90 0.01
C ASP A 170 -8.43 5.89 1.00
N VAL A 171 -7.20 5.63 1.42
CA VAL A 171 -6.45 6.47 2.35
C VAL A 171 -5.12 6.88 1.75
N SER A 172 -4.71 8.14 1.95
CA SER A 172 -3.33 8.57 1.75
C SER A 172 -2.70 9.03 3.06
N VAL A 173 -1.46 8.60 3.30
CA VAL A 173 -0.67 8.94 4.48
C VAL A 173 0.48 9.83 4.05
N HIS A 174 0.67 10.93 4.77
CA HIS A 174 1.70 11.93 4.52
C HIS A 174 2.45 12.21 5.82
N ILE A 175 3.78 12.19 5.77
CA ILE A 175 4.60 12.25 6.97
C ILE A 175 5.65 13.34 6.82
N SER A 176 5.89 14.10 7.88
CA SER A 176 7.00 15.06 7.97
C SER A 176 7.51 15.20 9.40
N LEU A 177 8.83 15.30 9.55
CA LEU A 177 9.48 15.67 10.80
C LEU A 177 9.53 17.19 10.91
N LEU A 178 9.00 17.74 12.00
CA LEU A 178 8.92 19.19 12.23
C LEU A 178 9.59 19.59 13.53
N LYS A 179 9.93 20.87 13.65
CA LYS A 179 10.36 21.47 14.92
C LYS A 179 9.15 21.64 15.86
N ALA A 180 9.27 21.24 17.11
CA ALA A 180 8.22 21.44 18.11
C ALA A 180 8.06 22.93 18.45
N GLY A 181 6.84 23.33 18.81
CA GLY A 181 6.50 24.73 19.12
C GLY A 181 6.10 25.60 17.92
N SER A 182 6.17 25.11 16.68
CA SER A 182 5.61 25.81 15.51
C SER A 182 4.08 25.88 15.49
N PHE A 183 3.41 25.15 16.40
CA PHE A 183 1.95 24.96 16.43
C PHE A 183 1.22 25.80 17.48
N LEU A 184 1.92 26.47 18.40
CA LEU A 184 1.30 27.24 19.48
C LEU A 184 1.22 28.72 19.13
N LYS A 185 0.17 29.12 18.42
CA LYS A 185 -0.41 30.46 18.59
C LYS A 185 -1.72 30.30 19.36
N VAL A 186 -1.75 30.92 20.54
CA VAL A 186 -2.86 31.04 21.52
C VAL A 186 -2.97 29.90 22.54
N LEU A 187 -2.31 30.08 23.70
CA LEU A 187 -3.04 30.24 24.97
C LEU A 187 -2.20 31.06 25.97
N SER A 188 -2.90 31.93 26.67
CA SER A 188 -2.41 33.00 27.53
C SER A 188 -2.02 32.49 28.94
N GLY A 189 -0.80 32.84 29.37
CA GLY A 189 -0.46 33.34 30.71
C GLY A 189 -0.71 32.50 31.96
N SER A 190 0.36 32.17 32.69
CA SER A 190 0.45 32.34 34.15
C SER A 190 1.89 32.19 34.64
N TYR A 191 2.26 33.05 35.60
CA TYR A 191 3.57 33.22 36.24
C TYR A 191 3.84 32.22 37.40
N GLY A 192 5.13 32.08 37.74
CA GLY A 192 5.68 31.67 39.05
C GLY A 192 6.14 30.20 39.12
N GLN A 193 7.26 29.82 39.73
CA GLN A 193 8.12 30.50 40.71
C GLN A 193 9.46 29.71 40.87
N ASP A 194 10.50 30.41 41.34
CA ASP A 194 11.89 29.96 41.52
C ASP A 194 12.09 28.74 42.42
N ALA A 195 13.12 27.93 42.10
CA ALA A 195 13.79 27.06 43.05
C ALA A 195 15.31 27.04 42.80
N THR A 196 16.04 27.63 43.74
CA THR A 196 17.51 27.65 43.84
C THR A 196 18.01 26.27 44.27
N ALA A 197 18.91 25.65 43.50
CA ALA A 197 19.62 24.44 43.92
C ALA A 197 21.13 24.58 43.67
N LYS A 198 21.86 24.25 44.75
CA LYS A 198 23.30 24.45 44.99
C LYS A 198 24.19 23.71 44.00
N ILE A 199 25.28 24.37 43.61
CA ILE A 199 26.42 23.80 42.89
C ILE A 199 27.21 22.93 43.86
N SER A 200 27.37 21.64 43.55
CA SER A 200 28.41 20.79 44.12
C SER A 200 29.15 20.08 43.00
N ASP A 201 30.46 20.08 43.18
CA ASP A 201 31.55 19.69 42.30
C ASP A 201 31.50 18.22 41.83
N GLY A 202 31.84 17.99 40.56
CA GLY A 202 31.74 16.68 39.89
C GLY A 202 32.16 16.73 38.41
N SER A 203 33.37 17.20 38.12
CA SER A 203 33.81 17.61 36.77
C SER A 203 34.16 16.50 35.77
N HIS A 204 34.06 15.20 36.13
CA HIS A 204 34.42 14.11 35.21
C HIS A 204 33.23 13.35 34.57
N GLN A 205 32.02 13.41 35.13
CA GLN A 205 30.79 12.90 34.48
C GLN A 205 30.10 13.94 33.58
N ALA A 206 30.33 15.23 33.85
CA ALA A 206 29.75 16.33 33.08
C ALA A 206 30.28 16.40 31.63
N LEU A 207 31.56 16.09 31.38
CA LEU A 207 32.14 16.18 30.04
C LEU A 207 31.53 15.16 29.06
N GLY A 208 31.29 13.92 29.52
CA GLY A 208 30.67 12.86 28.72
C GLY A 208 29.19 13.11 28.42
N LEU A 209 28.44 13.65 29.40
CA LEU A 209 27.05 14.05 29.22
C LEU A 209 26.91 15.25 28.27
N VAL A 210 27.80 16.25 28.36
CA VAL A 210 27.81 17.43 27.48
C VAL A 210 28.19 17.04 26.05
N ALA A 211 29.18 16.16 25.85
CA ALA A 211 29.53 15.65 24.54
C ALA A 211 28.40 14.79 23.92
N SER A 212 27.74 13.95 24.72
CA SER A 212 26.56 13.17 24.29
C SER A 212 25.40 14.08 23.86
N LEU A 213 25.11 15.13 24.63
CA LEU A 213 24.06 16.10 24.33
C LEU A 213 24.34 16.90 23.05
N ASP A 214 25.60 17.28 22.81
CA ASP A 214 26.00 17.99 21.60
C ASP A 214 25.93 17.07 20.36
N ILE A 215 26.27 15.77 20.49
CA ILE A 215 26.08 14.78 19.41
C ILE A 215 24.60 14.57 19.09
N LYS A 216 23.72 14.46 20.09
CA LYS A 216 22.28 14.27 19.86
C LYS A 216 21.66 15.47 19.12
N LYS A 217 22.04 16.71 19.48
CA LYS A 217 21.61 17.92 18.77
C LYS A 217 22.07 17.95 17.31
N ILE A 218 23.32 17.58 17.04
CA ILE A 218 23.85 17.49 15.66
C ILE A 218 23.06 16.44 14.86
N THR A 219 22.79 15.27 15.46
CA THR A 219 21.99 14.22 14.82
C THR A 219 20.56 14.68 14.52
N LEU A 220 19.96 15.47 15.41
CA LEU A 220 18.63 16.05 15.20
C LEU A 220 18.61 17.05 14.04
N VAL A 221 19.62 17.93 13.97
CA VAL A 221 19.76 18.87 12.85
C VAL A 221 19.96 18.12 11.53
N LYS A 222 20.76 17.05 11.51
CA LYS A 222 20.92 16.17 10.34
C LYS A 222 19.59 15.52 9.94
N ALA A 223 18.79 15.08 10.91
CA ALA A 223 17.47 14.49 10.64
C ALA A 223 16.50 15.51 10.04
N LEU A 224 16.47 16.76 10.55
CA LEU A 224 15.67 17.84 9.98
C LEU A 224 16.13 18.21 8.57
N LEU A 225 17.44 18.26 8.33
CA LEU A 225 17.98 18.52 6.99
C LEU A 225 17.56 17.41 6.01
N ALA A 226 17.67 16.15 6.41
CA ALA A 226 17.22 15.01 5.62
C ALA A 226 15.72 15.06 5.35
N ALA A 227 14.91 15.40 6.36
CA ALA A 227 13.46 15.54 6.23
C ALA A 227 13.08 16.67 5.26
N ARG A 228 13.77 17.82 5.34
CA ARG A 228 13.56 18.97 4.45
C ARG A 228 13.84 18.59 3.01
N ASN A 229 14.99 17.97 2.74
CA ASN A 229 15.37 17.56 1.39
C ASN A 229 14.38 16.51 0.84
N THR A 230 14.02 15.52 1.67
CA THR A 230 13.05 14.48 1.28
C THR A 230 11.68 15.08 0.96
N LEU A 231 11.17 15.99 1.80
CA LEU A 231 9.88 16.65 1.58
C LEU A 231 9.89 17.48 0.28
N LEU A 232 10.98 18.20 0.01
CA LEU A 232 11.13 18.98 -1.22
C LEU A 232 11.17 18.08 -2.47
N GLU A 233 11.94 17.00 -2.43
CA GLU A 233 12.02 16.01 -3.51
C GLU A 233 10.66 15.36 -3.80
N GLU A 234 9.96 14.90 -2.75
CA GLU A 234 8.64 14.29 -2.91
C GLU A 234 7.58 15.30 -3.37
N LEU A 235 7.64 16.55 -2.91
CA LEU A 235 6.75 17.62 -3.37
C LEU A 235 6.93 17.90 -4.87
N GLN A 236 8.18 17.98 -5.34
CA GLN A 236 8.50 18.14 -6.76
C GLN A 236 8.06 16.93 -7.58
N LYS A 237 8.26 15.72 -7.07
CA LYS A 237 7.84 14.47 -7.70
C LYS A 237 6.32 14.39 -7.85
N ILE A 238 5.56 14.72 -6.80
CA ILE A 238 4.09 14.76 -6.86
C ILE A 238 3.62 15.86 -7.81
N SER A 239 4.17 17.07 -7.70
CA SER A 239 3.89 18.21 -8.59
C SER A 239 4.06 17.85 -10.07
N LYS A 240 5.20 17.25 -10.42
CA LYS A 240 5.49 16.76 -11.77
C LYS A 240 4.55 15.63 -12.17
N GLY A 241 4.29 14.68 -11.28
CA GLY A 241 3.43 13.53 -11.51
C GLY A 241 1.97 13.88 -11.81
N ILE A 242 1.46 14.99 -11.25
CA ILE A 242 0.09 15.46 -11.49
C ILE A 242 -0.01 16.64 -12.46
N GLU A 243 1.11 17.05 -13.05
CA GLU A 243 1.24 18.18 -13.99
C GLU A 243 0.69 19.49 -13.43
N ARG A 244 1.05 19.82 -12.18
CA ARG A 244 0.66 21.07 -11.51
C ARG A 244 1.85 21.72 -10.85
N THR A 245 2.11 22.97 -11.17
CA THR A 245 3.23 23.74 -10.62
C THR A 245 2.99 24.08 -9.15
N ILE A 246 4.07 24.04 -8.37
CA ILE A 246 4.11 24.54 -7.01
C ILE A 246 5.15 25.65 -7.00
N ASP A 247 4.75 26.83 -6.54
CA ASP A 247 5.69 27.92 -6.38
C ASP A 247 6.49 27.70 -5.08
N VAL A 248 7.76 27.38 -5.24
CA VAL A 248 8.74 27.24 -4.15
C VAL A 248 9.86 28.27 -4.33
N SER A 249 9.64 29.32 -5.13
CA SER A 249 10.67 30.30 -5.53
C SER A 249 11.21 31.14 -4.37
N ASP A 250 10.38 31.44 -3.36
CA ASP A 250 10.78 32.11 -2.11
C ASP A 250 11.81 31.31 -1.27
N PHE A 251 12.13 30.08 -1.67
CA PHE A 251 13.02 29.16 -0.95
C PHE A 251 14.47 29.16 -1.44
N ALA A 252 14.74 29.64 -2.67
CA ALA A 252 16.06 29.58 -3.30
C ALA A 252 17.11 30.49 -2.62
N SER A 253 16.68 31.48 -1.83
CA SER A 253 17.54 32.44 -1.13
C SER A 253 18.13 31.94 0.20
N ASN A 254 17.68 30.80 0.74
CA ASN A 254 18.10 30.27 2.05
C ASN A 254 18.96 28.99 1.96
N VAL A 255 19.48 28.67 0.77
CA VAL A 255 20.36 27.50 0.52
C VAL A 255 21.74 27.69 1.17
N ASP A 256 22.15 28.94 1.43
CA ASP A 256 23.43 29.29 2.05
C ASP A 256 23.61 28.76 3.49
N ASP A 257 22.51 28.52 4.23
CA ASP A 257 22.57 27.95 5.58
C ASP A 257 23.05 26.46 5.58
N VAL A 258 22.81 25.74 4.49
CA VAL A 258 23.12 24.30 4.37
C VAL A 258 24.61 24.08 4.13
N SER A 259 25.21 24.87 3.23
CA SER A 259 26.66 24.87 2.99
C SER A 259 27.44 25.31 4.22
N MET A 260 26.86 26.19 5.03
CA MET A 260 27.39 26.60 6.33
C MET A 260 27.38 25.45 7.35
N PHE A 261 26.31 24.63 7.42
CA PHE A 261 26.25 23.47 8.32
C PHE A 261 27.25 22.38 7.96
N ASP A 262 27.39 22.03 6.68
CA ASP A 262 28.37 21.03 6.23
C ASP A 262 29.80 21.45 6.58
N SER A 263 30.10 22.75 6.45
CA SER A 263 31.37 23.34 6.86
C SER A 263 31.61 23.24 8.38
N ILE A 264 30.58 23.47 9.20
CA ILE A 264 30.64 23.33 10.66
C ILE A 264 30.85 21.87 11.09
N VAL A 265 30.15 20.92 10.44
CA VAL A 265 30.31 19.48 10.73
C VAL A 265 31.72 19.01 10.34
N GLN A 266 32.22 19.45 9.18
CA GLN A 266 33.57 19.10 8.72
C GLN A 266 34.65 19.67 9.66
N ALA A 267 34.49 20.90 10.14
CA ALA A 267 35.40 21.51 11.12
C ALA A 267 35.41 20.78 12.48
N ASN A 268 34.25 20.27 12.92
CA ASN A 268 34.13 19.50 14.16
C ASN A 268 34.68 18.06 14.03
N LEU A 269 34.68 17.46 12.83
CA LEU A 269 35.35 16.17 12.58
C LEU A 269 36.87 16.31 12.60
N VAL A 270 37.41 17.36 11.96
CA VAL A 270 38.86 17.61 11.89
C VAL A 270 39.46 17.92 13.26
N THR A 271 38.68 18.46 14.19
CA THR A 271 39.12 18.72 15.57
C THR A 271 39.07 17.50 16.49
N ALA A 272 38.31 16.46 16.13
CA ALA A 272 38.24 15.20 16.88
C ALA A 272 39.38 14.20 16.54
N ASP A 273 39.95 14.28 15.32
CA ASP A 273 40.98 13.35 14.84
C ASP A 273 42.43 13.70 15.23
N VAL A 274 42.66 14.72 16.07
CA VAL A 274 44.02 15.09 16.53
C VAL A 274 44.53 14.21 17.68
N ALA A 275 43.75 13.21 18.14
CA ALA A 275 44.19 12.24 19.12
C ALA A 275 44.01 10.79 18.63
N VAL A 276 44.91 10.33 17.75
CA VAL A 276 45.62 9.02 17.80
C VAL A 276 46.47 8.92 16.52
N SER A 277 47.78 9.12 16.68
CA SER A 277 48.79 8.83 15.65
C SER A 277 49.17 7.34 15.70
N GLY A 278 49.09 6.65 14.56
CA GLY A 278 49.45 5.23 14.45
C GLY A 278 49.44 4.68 13.02
N HIS A 279 50.43 5.10 12.24
CA HIS A 279 51.05 4.47 11.04
C HIS A 279 50.34 3.32 10.27
N GLY A 280 50.16 3.50 8.95
CA GLY A 280 49.98 2.39 7.99
C GLY A 280 49.41 2.79 6.63
N LYS A 281 50.27 3.03 5.63
CA LYS A 281 49.92 3.11 4.18
C LYS A 281 49.85 1.67 3.59
N PRO A 282 49.07 1.40 2.53
CA PRO A 282 49.54 1.66 1.16
C PRO A 282 48.51 2.25 0.17
N GLN A 283 49.09 2.80 -0.89
CA GLN A 283 48.54 3.54 -2.03
C GLN A 283 47.88 2.65 -3.11
N ASN A 284 46.95 3.25 -3.88
CA ASN A 284 46.96 3.42 -5.36
C ASN A 284 45.52 3.79 -5.78
N GLY A 285 45.21 5.01 -6.25
CA GLY A 285 45.47 5.58 -7.59
C GLY A 285 44.09 5.72 -8.28
N LEU A 286 43.57 6.89 -8.66
CA LEU A 286 44.04 7.71 -9.78
C LEU A 286 43.33 9.09 -9.78
N GLU A 287 44.10 10.11 -10.16
CA GLU A 287 43.83 11.53 -10.43
C GLU A 287 42.59 11.78 -11.35
N LYS A 288 41.91 12.93 -11.45
CA LYS A 288 42.22 14.38 -11.40
C LYS A 288 40.81 15.06 -11.46
N ALA A 289 40.52 16.25 -10.93
CA ALA A 289 41.13 17.51 -11.31
C ALA A 289 40.93 18.60 -10.24
N ASN A 290 42.02 19.32 -10.00
CA ASN A 290 42.11 20.47 -9.10
C ASN A 290 41.44 21.70 -9.72
N SER A 291 40.59 22.36 -8.93
CA SER A 291 40.47 23.81 -8.92
C SER A 291 40.96 24.27 -7.55
N THR A 292 42.19 24.78 -7.52
CA THR A 292 42.85 25.36 -6.36
C THR A 292 42.04 26.57 -5.88
N ILE A 293 41.41 26.49 -4.70
CA ILE A 293 40.93 27.67 -3.97
C ILE A 293 41.87 27.84 -2.78
N ASP A 294 42.69 28.88 -2.88
CA ASP A 294 43.68 29.29 -1.90
C ASP A 294 42.94 29.85 -0.67
N PHE A 295 42.96 29.13 0.46
CA PHE A 295 42.43 29.65 1.72
C PHE A 295 43.51 30.46 2.41
N GLN A 296 43.59 31.74 2.04
CA GLN A 296 44.25 32.72 2.89
C GLN A 296 43.43 32.86 4.17
N SER A 297 44.02 32.40 5.27
CA SER A 297 43.55 32.68 6.62
C SER A 297 43.49 34.19 6.80
N ASP A 298 42.30 34.75 7.04
CA ASP A 298 42.13 35.80 8.04
C ASP A 298 40.65 36.13 8.25
N ASN A 299 40.26 36.14 9.53
CA ASN A 299 39.06 36.75 10.09
C ASN A 299 37.69 36.11 9.76
N LEU A 300 37.43 34.91 10.30
CA LEU A 300 36.05 34.54 10.64
C LEU A 300 35.83 34.80 12.14
N PRO A 301 34.94 35.74 12.54
CA PRO A 301 34.69 35.98 13.95
C PRO A 301 34.16 34.70 14.59
N HIS A 302 34.71 34.34 15.76
CA HIS A 302 34.32 33.19 16.58
C HIS A 302 32.83 33.25 16.96
N ILE A 303 31.94 32.84 16.06
CA ILE A 303 30.60 32.41 16.40
C ILE A 303 30.76 31.06 17.07
N SER A 304 30.49 30.98 18.37
CA SER A 304 30.49 29.71 19.11
C SER A 304 29.69 28.68 18.31
N SER A 305 30.29 27.53 18.00
CA SER A 305 29.68 26.45 17.20
C SER A 305 28.28 26.06 17.68
N LYS A 306 27.98 26.26 18.97
CA LYS A 306 26.67 26.04 19.59
C LYS A 306 25.59 27.02 19.12
N ALA A 307 25.92 28.30 18.96
CA ALA A 307 24.97 29.32 18.49
C ALA A 307 24.60 29.09 17.01
N ALA A 308 25.57 28.68 16.19
CA ALA A 308 25.33 28.34 14.80
C ALA A 308 24.37 27.13 14.65
N VAL A 309 24.58 26.06 15.42
CA VAL A 309 23.71 24.86 15.41
C VAL A 309 22.28 25.20 15.83
N VAL A 310 22.09 26.11 16.81
CA VAL A 310 20.77 26.61 17.19
C VAL A 310 20.13 27.38 16.03
N ASN A 311 20.83 28.32 15.42
CA ASN A 311 20.28 29.12 14.31
C ASN A 311 19.85 28.22 13.14
N ILE A 312 20.67 27.23 12.78
CA ILE A 312 20.39 26.27 11.72
C ILE A 312 19.16 25.42 12.07
N PHE A 313 19.04 24.94 13.30
CA PHE A 313 17.87 24.21 13.77
C PHE A 313 16.58 25.02 13.64
N HIS A 314 16.62 26.30 14.03
CA HIS A 314 15.47 27.20 13.91
C HIS A 314 15.13 27.52 12.45
N SER A 315 16.13 27.77 11.60
CA SER A 315 15.97 27.99 10.16
C SER A 315 15.34 26.77 9.47
N LEU A 316 15.92 25.57 9.67
CA LEU A 316 15.38 24.32 9.13
C LEU A 316 13.96 24.04 9.62
N GLY A 317 13.68 24.28 10.90
CA GLY A 317 12.34 24.11 11.47
C GLY A 317 11.30 25.02 10.81
N ALA A 318 11.65 26.29 10.54
CA ALA A 318 10.77 27.23 9.84
C ALA A 318 10.55 26.81 8.38
N GLN A 319 11.62 26.41 7.69
CA GLN A 319 11.57 25.92 6.30
C GLN A 319 10.67 24.70 6.16
N LEU A 320 10.82 23.70 7.04
CA LEU A 320 9.99 22.50 7.06
C LEU A 320 8.52 22.81 7.32
N SER A 321 8.25 23.67 8.31
CA SER A 321 6.88 24.08 8.64
C SER A 321 6.20 24.77 7.45
N TYR A 322 6.95 25.61 6.73
CA TYR A 322 6.48 26.28 5.52
C TYR A 322 6.20 25.30 4.37
N LEU A 323 7.15 24.43 4.04
CA LEU A 323 6.99 23.40 3.00
C LEU A 323 5.80 22.49 3.30
N TRP A 324 5.65 22.09 4.55
CA TRP A 324 4.55 21.24 4.99
C TRP A 324 3.20 21.93 4.83
N SER A 325 3.10 23.22 5.22
CA SER A 325 1.89 24.02 5.00
C SER A 325 1.53 24.15 3.51
N ILE A 326 2.51 24.41 2.65
CA ILE A 326 2.31 24.45 1.19
C ILE A 326 1.80 23.11 0.69
N PHE A 327 2.45 22.00 1.10
CA PHE A 327 2.04 20.66 0.69
C PHE A 327 0.58 20.40 1.06
N LEU A 328 0.15 20.71 2.28
CA LEU A 328 -1.22 20.48 2.72
C LEU A 328 -2.24 21.31 1.92
N GLN A 329 -1.93 22.58 1.62
CA GLN A 329 -2.76 23.43 0.79
C GLN A 329 -2.83 22.91 -0.66
N PHE A 330 -1.69 22.54 -1.23
CA PHE A 330 -1.58 21.93 -2.55
C PHE A 330 -2.35 20.60 -2.62
N HIS A 331 -2.25 19.79 -1.58
CA HIS A 331 -2.97 18.54 -1.42
C HIS A 331 -4.49 18.79 -1.44
N ARG A 332 -4.97 19.78 -0.68
CA ARG A 332 -6.38 20.16 -0.67
C ARG A 332 -6.91 20.56 -2.04
N ALA A 333 -6.14 21.32 -2.80
CA ALA A 333 -6.52 21.76 -4.14
C ALA A 333 -6.50 20.61 -5.18
N ASN A 334 -5.67 19.58 -4.99
CA ASN A 334 -5.39 18.56 -6.00
C ASN A 334 -5.64 17.11 -5.54
N LYS A 335 -6.40 16.91 -4.46
CA LYS A 335 -6.63 15.63 -3.77
C LYS A 335 -6.87 14.42 -4.67
N THR A 336 -7.74 14.55 -5.69
CA THR A 336 -8.10 13.44 -6.59
C THR A 336 -6.92 13.04 -7.48
N LYS A 337 -6.21 14.02 -8.04
CA LYS A 337 -5.04 13.75 -8.89
C LYS A 337 -3.88 13.16 -8.09
N ILE A 338 -3.70 13.64 -6.85
CA ILE A 338 -2.68 13.09 -5.96
C ILE A 338 -3.03 11.66 -5.57
N LEU A 339 -4.30 11.35 -5.28
CA LEU A 339 -4.73 9.97 -5.05
C LEU A 339 -4.40 9.06 -6.23
N GLU A 340 -4.77 9.47 -7.45
CA GLU A 340 -4.51 8.71 -8.67
C GLU A 340 -3.01 8.47 -8.85
N PHE A 341 -2.19 9.52 -8.72
CA PHE A 341 -0.73 9.41 -8.80
C PHE A 341 -0.16 8.45 -7.74
N LEU A 342 -0.55 8.59 -6.47
CA LEU A 342 -0.05 7.75 -5.39
C LEU A 342 -0.52 6.29 -5.53
N ARG A 343 -1.73 6.07 -6.04
CA ARG A 343 -2.27 4.73 -6.32
C ARG A 343 -1.49 4.05 -7.46
N ASP A 344 -1.10 4.80 -8.49
CA ASP A 344 -0.28 4.27 -9.59
C ASP A 344 1.12 3.88 -9.13
N VAL A 345 1.74 4.71 -8.28
CA VAL A 345 3.01 4.39 -7.63
C VAL A 345 2.87 3.14 -6.76
N TRP A 346 1.86 3.13 -5.88
CA TRP A 346 1.56 1.98 -5.02
C TRP A 346 1.34 0.70 -5.81
N THR A 347 0.62 0.74 -6.94
CA THR A 347 0.34 -0.45 -7.77
C THR A 347 1.63 -1.06 -8.33
N LYS A 348 2.61 -0.23 -8.69
CA LYS A 348 3.92 -0.69 -9.18
C LYS A 348 4.73 -1.34 -8.05
N ASP A 349 4.79 -0.67 -6.90
CA ASP A 349 5.55 -1.14 -5.74
C ASP A 349 4.93 -2.41 -5.15
N ARG A 350 3.61 -2.48 -5.08
CA ARG A 350 2.86 -3.61 -4.55
C ARG A 350 3.12 -4.89 -5.32
N ARG A 351 3.33 -4.82 -6.64
CA ARG A 351 3.71 -5.99 -7.45
C ARG A 351 5.06 -6.58 -7.00
N ALA A 352 6.02 -5.71 -6.67
CA ALA A 352 7.32 -6.13 -6.16
C ALA A 352 7.22 -6.68 -4.73
N GLU A 353 6.34 -6.13 -3.88
CA GLU A 353 6.10 -6.68 -2.55
C GLU A 353 5.50 -8.09 -2.61
N TRP A 354 4.49 -8.32 -3.47
CA TRP A 354 3.88 -9.64 -3.62
C TRP A 354 4.80 -10.68 -4.23
N SER A 355 5.79 -10.28 -5.04
CA SER A 355 6.74 -11.25 -5.61
C SER A 355 7.64 -11.90 -4.57
N ILE A 356 7.82 -11.26 -3.40
CA ILE A 356 8.52 -11.84 -2.25
C ILE A 356 7.84 -13.15 -1.80
N TRP A 357 6.53 -13.26 -1.97
CA TRP A 357 5.73 -14.42 -1.54
C TRP A 357 5.59 -15.50 -2.62
N MET A 358 6.22 -15.30 -3.79
CA MET A 358 6.20 -16.23 -4.91
C MET A 358 7.54 -16.93 -5.07
N VAL A 359 7.51 -18.26 -5.22
CA VAL A 359 8.69 -19.09 -5.46
C VAL A 359 8.56 -19.72 -6.83
N TYR A 360 9.44 -19.35 -7.75
CA TYR A 360 9.46 -19.92 -9.09
C TYR A 360 10.46 -21.08 -9.18
N SER A 361 10.00 -22.23 -9.67
CA SER A 361 10.86 -23.40 -9.95
C SER A 361 10.67 -23.86 -11.39
N LYS A 362 11.72 -24.44 -11.98
CA LYS A 362 11.64 -25.17 -13.25
C LYS A 362 11.61 -26.66 -12.94
N VAL A 363 10.63 -27.38 -13.48
CA VAL A 363 10.47 -28.81 -13.25
C VAL A 363 10.36 -29.53 -14.60
N GLU A 364 10.98 -30.70 -14.70
CA GLU A 364 10.88 -31.54 -15.89
C GLU A 364 9.55 -32.31 -15.90
N MET A 365 8.93 -32.53 -17.07
CA MET A 365 7.70 -33.33 -17.13
C MET A 365 7.98 -34.75 -16.62
N PRO A 366 7.23 -35.25 -15.62
CA PRO A 366 7.30 -36.66 -15.26
C PRO A 366 6.88 -37.51 -16.46
N HIS A 367 7.79 -38.36 -16.94
CA HIS A 367 7.49 -39.34 -17.99
C HIS A 367 6.67 -40.50 -17.38
N HIS A 368 5.40 -40.27 -17.08
CA HIS A 368 4.45 -41.35 -16.84
C HIS A 368 3.77 -41.72 -18.16
N TYR A 369 4.40 -42.59 -18.94
CA TYR A 369 3.62 -43.45 -19.82
C TYR A 369 2.77 -44.32 -18.91
N MET A 370 1.44 -44.23 -19.04
CA MET A 370 0.58 -45.27 -18.51
C MET A 370 1.02 -46.57 -19.18
N SER A 371 1.74 -47.41 -18.46
CA SER A 371 2.02 -48.77 -18.88
C SER A 371 0.67 -49.48 -18.99
N SER A 372 0.13 -49.54 -20.20
CA SER A 372 -0.80 -50.60 -20.55
C SER A 372 0.00 -51.89 -20.39
N GLY A 373 -0.44 -52.76 -19.48
CA GLY A 373 0.20 -54.04 -19.26
C GLY A 373 0.35 -54.80 -20.57
N SER A 374 1.59 -54.99 -20.99
CA SER A 374 2.01 -56.08 -21.85
C SER A 374 3.43 -56.42 -21.42
N ASP A 375 3.58 -57.64 -20.90
CA ASP A 375 4.85 -58.28 -20.60
C ASP A 375 5.84 -58.06 -21.75
N ASP A 376 7.04 -57.59 -21.42
CA ASP A 376 8.26 -58.20 -21.95
C ASP A 376 9.51 -57.73 -21.20
N SER A 377 10.35 -58.70 -20.91
CA SER A 377 11.62 -58.59 -20.19
C SER A 377 12.69 -57.80 -20.96
N SER A 378 13.45 -56.96 -20.27
CA SER A 378 14.93 -57.09 -20.18
C SER A 378 15.56 -55.90 -19.44
N HIS A 379 16.64 -56.23 -18.74
CA HIS A 379 17.42 -55.41 -17.83
C HIS A 379 18.07 -54.19 -18.50
N HIS A 380 18.01 -53.02 -17.85
CA HIS A 380 19.21 -52.31 -17.37
C HIS A 380 18.86 -51.00 -16.62
N GLY A 381 19.36 -50.89 -15.38
CA GLY A 381 19.82 -49.61 -14.84
C GLY A 381 18.81 -48.67 -14.16
N HIS A 382 17.91 -49.16 -13.30
CA HIS A 382 17.19 -48.25 -12.40
C HIS A 382 18.15 -47.67 -11.35
N ARG A 383 18.61 -46.45 -11.59
CA ARG A 383 19.13 -45.57 -10.54
C ARG A 383 17.94 -45.18 -9.64
N ARG A 384 17.58 -46.07 -8.72
CA ARG A 384 16.76 -45.74 -7.54
C ARG A 384 17.52 -44.68 -6.76
N VAL A 385 17.11 -43.42 -6.87
CA VAL A 385 17.40 -42.42 -5.85
C VAL A 385 16.08 -42.07 -5.18
N SER A 386 16.01 -42.53 -3.93
CA SER A 386 15.04 -42.22 -2.91
C SER A 386 14.89 -40.70 -2.71
N SER A 387 13.66 -40.19 -2.74
CA SER A 387 13.16 -39.49 -1.55
C SER A 387 11.63 -39.64 -1.49
N LEU A 388 11.22 -40.35 -0.45
CA LEU A 388 9.87 -40.76 -0.09
C LEU A 388 9.09 -39.61 0.58
N LEU A 389 9.25 -38.38 0.11
CA LEU A 389 8.53 -37.23 0.66
C LEU A 389 7.28 -37.00 -0.17
N ASN A 390 6.13 -37.03 0.49
CA ASN A 390 4.86 -36.62 -0.11
C ASN A 390 5.07 -35.24 -0.76
N PRO A 391 4.68 -35.02 -2.03
CA PRO A 391 4.82 -33.73 -2.70
C PRO A 391 4.31 -32.55 -1.86
N ALA A 392 3.25 -32.77 -1.07
CA ALA A 392 2.73 -31.78 -0.13
C ALA A 392 3.72 -31.45 1.01
N GLN A 393 4.39 -32.46 1.57
CA GLN A 393 5.41 -32.26 2.63
C GLN A 393 6.65 -31.53 2.10
N SER A 394 7.07 -31.83 0.86
CA SER A 394 8.18 -31.12 0.22
C SER A 394 7.84 -29.66 -0.05
N ALA A 395 6.63 -29.38 -0.57
CA ALA A 395 6.14 -28.03 -0.77
C ALA A 395 6.02 -27.25 0.54
N ALA A 396 5.50 -27.88 1.61
CA ALA A 396 5.41 -27.28 2.94
C ALA A 396 6.79 -26.91 3.50
N THR A 397 7.75 -27.84 3.44
CA THR A 397 9.13 -27.59 3.89
C THR A 397 9.78 -26.44 3.12
N ARG A 398 9.55 -26.39 1.79
CA ARG A 398 10.06 -25.31 0.94
C ARG A 398 9.43 -23.96 1.30
N ALA A 399 8.13 -23.93 1.54
CA ALA A 399 7.42 -22.74 1.97
C ALA A 399 7.94 -22.23 3.32
N ASP A 400 8.19 -23.13 4.29
CA ASP A 400 8.73 -22.75 5.60
C ASP A 400 10.16 -22.21 5.54
N LEU A 401 11.02 -22.81 4.72
CA LEU A 401 12.36 -22.27 4.48
C LEU A 401 12.30 -20.87 3.84
N HIS A 402 11.38 -20.67 2.90
CA HIS A 402 11.18 -19.37 2.27
C HIS A 402 10.67 -18.31 3.26
N ARG A 403 9.70 -18.66 4.12
CA ARG A 403 9.24 -17.77 5.21
C ARG A 403 10.38 -17.35 6.14
N ARG A 404 11.27 -18.28 6.51
CA ARG A 404 12.45 -17.96 7.35
C ARG A 404 13.40 -17.00 6.64
N SER A 405 13.58 -17.15 5.33
CA SER A 405 14.34 -16.19 4.52
C SER A 405 13.70 -14.80 4.56
N ILE A 406 12.38 -14.70 4.33
CA ILE A 406 11.63 -13.44 4.40
C ILE A 406 11.79 -12.78 5.78
N ALA A 407 11.70 -13.54 6.87
CA ALA A 407 11.88 -13.03 8.23
C ALA A 407 13.28 -12.41 8.46
N GLN A 408 14.30 -12.88 7.72
CA GLN A 408 15.66 -12.35 7.77
C GLN A 408 15.90 -11.21 6.76
N MET A 409 15.00 -11.02 5.79
CA MET A 409 15.12 -9.94 4.83
C MET A 409 15.00 -8.58 5.54
N ARG A 410 15.90 -7.66 5.20
CA ARG A 410 15.71 -6.25 5.51
C ARG A 410 14.65 -5.68 4.56
N ILE A 411 13.38 -5.94 4.90
CA ILE A 411 12.23 -5.37 4.17
C ILE A 411 12.41 -3.86 4.11
N ASN A 412 11.99 -3.24 3.00
CA ASN A 412 12.22 -1.82 2.72
C ASN A 412 11.85 -0.95 3.93
N ASN A 413 12.86 -0.35 4.57
CA ASN A 413 12.67 0.50 5.74
C ASN A 413 12.23 1.93 5.37
N ARG A 414 11.93 2.21 4.10
CA ARG A 414 11.47 3.53 3.61
C ARG A 414 10.00 3.55 3.17
N SER A 415 9.33 2.41 3.05
CA SER A 415 7.91 2.31 2.70
C SER A 415 7.04 1.93 3.90
N ILE A 416 5.77 2.30 3.87
CA ILE A 416 4.78 1.84 4.85
C ILE A 416 4.52 0.36 4.60
N GLN A 417 4.52 -0.43 5.67
CA GLN A 417 4.31 -1.87 5.64
C GLN A 417 2.87 -2.17 6.05
N ASP A 418 2.19 -2.98 5.26
CA ASP A 418 0.86 -3.51 5.56
C ASP A 418 0.97 -4.72 6.48
N MET A 419 0.39 -4.66 7.68
CA MET A 419 0.52 -5.72 8.68
C MET A 419 -0.32 -6.96 8.36
N TYR A 420 -1.27 -6.90 7.44
CA TYR A 420 -1.89 -8.12 6.92
C TYR A 420 -0.90 -8.95 6.11
N ILE A 421 0.09 -8.31 5.48
CA ILE A 421 1.16 -9.00 4.74
C ILE A 421 2.36 -9.30 5.63
N PHE A 422 2.83 -8.31 6.37
CA PHE A 422 4.13 -8.39 7.04
C PHE A 422 4.02 -8.66 8.55
N GLY A 423 2.82 -8.62 9.15
CA GLY A 423 2.63 -8.81 10.58
C GLY A 423 2.85 -10.26 11.02
N ASP A 424 2.14 -11.20 10.39
CA ASP A 424 2.28 -12.63 10.66
C ASP A 424 2.59 -13.41 9.37
N LEU A 425 3.87 -13.76 9.22
CA LEU A 425 4.37 -14.47 8.03
C LEU A 425 3.75 -15.87 7.86
N LEU A 426 3.16 -16.46 8.91
CA LEU A 426 2.51 -17.76 8.85
C LEU A 426 1.12 -17.68 8.19
N ARG A 427 0.46 -16.51 8.26
CA ARG A 427 -0.87 -16.30 7.66
C ARG A 427 -0.82 -16.12 6.15
N ILE A 428 0.32 -15.69 5.61
CA ILE A 428 0.46 -15.47 4.17
C ILE A 428 0.87 -16.78 3.46
N PRO A 429 0.11 -17.20 2.44
CA PRO A 429 0.46 -18.36 1.64
C PRO A 429 1.69 -18.09 0.77
N ILE A 430 2.62 -19.05 0.71
CA ILE A 430 3.68 -19.05 -0.29
C ILE A 430 3.14 -19.66 -1.58
N ILE A 431 3.20 -18.91 -2.68
CA ILE A 431 2.78 -19.41 -3.99
C ILE A 431 3.98 -20.02 -4.69
N ILE A 432 3.97 -21.34 -4.86
CA ILE A 432 5.00 -22.04 -5.64
C ILE A 432 4.51 -22.17 -7.08
N VAL A 433 5.25 -21.55 -8.00
CA VAL A 433 4.96 -21.58 -9.44
C VAL A 433 5.99 -22.47 -10.13
N GLU A 434 5.56 -23.66 -10.54
CA GLU A 434 6.42 -24.61 -11.24
C GLU A 434 6.20 -24.48 -12.77
N ARG A 435 7.26 -24.06 -13.48
CA ARG A 435 7.26 -23.98 -14.95
C ARG A 435 7.83 -25.28 -15.51
N VAL A 436 6.98 -26.02 -16.20
CA VAL A 436 7.36 -27.27 -16.85
C VAL A 436 8.08 -26.98 -18.16
N THR A 437 9.32 -27.44 -18.30
CA THR A 437 10.18 -27.10 -19.46
C THR A 437 9.89 -27.93 -20.71
N ASN A 438 9.28 -29.11 -20.58
CA ASN A 438 9.12 -30.09 -21.67
C ASN A 438 7.65 -30.45 -21.97
N ALA A 439 6.70 -29.56 -21.68
CA ALA A 439 5.28 -29.82 -22.00
C ALA A 439 5.05 -29.75 -23.52
N PRO A 440 4.34 -30.71 -24.14
CA PRO A 440 3.99 -30.62 -25.56
C PRO A 440 3.17 -29.34 -25.78
N LEU A 441 3.60 -28.50 -26.74
CA LEU A 441 2.88 -27.28 -27.11
C LEU A 441 1.45 -27.65 -27.51
N ARG A 442 0.47 -27.35 -26.65
CA ARG A 442 -0.91 -27.21 -27.12
C ARG A 442 -1.01 -25.89 -27.87
N THR A 443 -1.60 -25.93 -29.05
CA THR A 443 -1.90 -24.76 -29.87
C THR A 443 -2.58 -23.69 -29.01
N LEU A 444 -1.89 -22.58 -28.80
CA LEU A 444 -2.38 -21.45 -28.00
C LEU A 444 -3.49 -20.74 -28.78
N SER A 445 -4.68 -20.66 -28.18
CA SER A 445 -5.73 -19.73 -28.60
C SER A 445 -5.19 -18.28 -28.50
N GLU A 446 -5.54 -17.44 -29.48
CA GLU A 446 -5.04 -16.08 -29.66
C GLU A 446 -5.31 -15.12 -28.46
N ASN A 447 -6.11 -15.52 -27.47
CA ASN A 447 -6.56 -14.68 -26.33
C ASN A 447 -5.83 -14.91 -24.99
N SER A 448 -4.56 -15.33 -24.97
CA SER A 448 -3.81 -15.46 -23.69
C SER A 448 -3.18 -14.14 -23.23
N PHE A 449 -3.64 -13.63 -22.08
CA PHE A 449 -3.16 -12.40 -21.41
C PHE A 449 -1.69 -12.46 -20.93
N PHE A 450 -1.00 -13.61 -21.06
CA PHE A 450 0.36 -13.81 -20.55
C PHE A 450 1.49 -13.56 -21.57
N LYS A 451 1.19 -13.09 -22.79
CA LYS A 451 2.22 -12.75 -23.79
C LYS A 451 3.23 -11.68 -23.33
N ASN A 452 2.88 -10.87 -22.32
CA ASN A 452 3.73 -9.75 -21.90
C ASN A 452 4.84 -10.09 -20.89
N LEU A 453 4.91 -11.32 -20.37
CA LEU A 453 5.96 -11.68 -19.40
C LEU A 453 7.23 -12.22 -20.07
N ASP A 454 7.11 -12.86 -21.24
CA ASP A 454 8.26 -13.45 -21.94
C ASP A 454 9.00 -12.45 -22.86
N LEU A 455 8.55 -11.18 -22.97
CA LEU A 455 9.20 -10.16 -23.82
C LEU A 455 10.16 -9.23 -23.07
N VAL A 456 10.12 -9.19 -21.73
CA VAL A 456 10.90 -8.24 -20.92
C VAL A 456 12.32 -8.75 -20.62
N ASP A 457 12.56 -10.06 -20.70
CA ASP A 457 13.86 -10.67 -20.41
C ASP A 457 14.81 -10.76 -21.63
N ALA A 458 14.41 -10.25 -22.82
CA ALA A 458 15.15 -10.43 -24.06
C ALA A 458 15.86 -9.17 -24.62
N HIS A 459 15.76 -8.00 -23.98
CA HIS A 459 16.48 -6.79 -24.44
C HIS A 459 17.52 -6.30 -23.43
N GLY A 460 18.62 -7.05 -23.37
CA GLY A 460 19.88 -6.62 -22.77
C GLY A 460 21.04 -7.16 -23.60
N SER A 461 21.37 -6.51 -24.73
CA SER A 461 22.67 -6.61 -25.42
C SER A 461 22.77 -5.53 -26.51
N TYR A 462 23.81 -4.70 -26.41
CA TYR A 462 24.19 -3.62 -27.33
C TYR A 462 24.99 -4.14 -28.54
N SER A 463 24.76 -3.56 -29.73
CA SER A 463 25.79 -3.03 -30.67
C SER A 463 25.16 -2.53 -32.00
N GLY A 464 25.43 -1.28 -32.41
CA GLY A 464 25.02 -0.67 -33.71
C GLY A 464 25.97 -1.03 -34.89
N PRO A 465 26.06 -0.26 -36.02
CA PRO A 465 25.40 1.01 -36.38
C PRO A 465 24.78 1.09 -37.82
N SER A 466 23.87 2.08 -37.98
CA SER A 466 23.48 2.92 -39.14
C SER A 466 23.60 2.48 -40.63
N THR A 467 22.49 2.62 -41.38
CA THR A 467 22.45 3.42 -42.63
C THR A 467 21.01 3.81 -43.05
N GLU A 468 20.91 4.99 -43.66
CA GLU A 468 19.75 5.81 -44.08
C GLU A 468 18.81 5.11 -45.09
N SER A 469 17.52 5.43 -45.20
CA SER A 469 17.03 6.59 -45.96
C SER A 469 15.49 6.64 -46.02
N GLU A 470 15.00 7.80 -46.46
CA GLU A 470 13.71 8.43 -46.21
C GLU A 470 12.45 7.89 -46.93
N ALA A 471 11.33 8.44 -46.45
CA ALA A 471 10.14 8.88 -47.21
C ALA A 471 8.92 7.96 -47.26
N GLY A 472 7.86 8.41 -46.58
CA GLY A 472 6.51 7.85 -46.72
C GLY A 472 5.53 8.36 -45.68
N LYS A 473 5.21 9.66 -45.71
CA LYS A 473 4.11 10.27 -44.93
C LYS A 473 2.81 9.51 -45.16
N LYS A 474 2.35 8.74 -44.17
CA LYS A 474 0.93 8.44 -43.96
C LYS A 474 0.62 8.71 -42.51
N GLN A 475 -0.10 9.82 -42.28
CA GLN A 475 -0.77 10.06 -41.00
C GLN A 475 -1.65 8.84 -40.69
N PRO A 476 -1.64 8.31 -39.46
CA PRO A 476 -2.76 7.52 -38.99
C PRO A 476 -3.92 8.50 -38.85
N SER A 477 -4.95 8.30 -39.67
CA SER A 477 -6.25 8.92 -39.48
C SER A 477 -6.65 8.75 -38.02
N ALA A 478 -7.01 9.88 -37.40
CA ALA A 478 -7.54 9.94 -36.06
C ALA A 478 -8.62 8.87 -35.88
N ALA A 479 -8.30 7.81 -35.13
CA ALA A 479 -9.28 6.87 -34.66
C ALA A 479 -10.21 7.66 -33.73
N LEU A 480 -11.40 7.97 -34.25
CA LEU A 480 -12.51 8.52 -33.50
C LEU A 480 -12.62 7.72 -32.18
N SER A 481 -12.39 8.39 -31.05
CA SER A 481 -12.64 7.84 -29.71
C SER A 481 -14.12 7.49 -29.61
N LYS A 482 -14.48 6.25 -29.92
CA LYS A 482 -15.85 5.73 -29.83
C LYS A 482 -16.16 5.44 -28.35
N ASN A 483 -16.74 6.43 -27.67
CA ASN A 483 -17.19 6.39 -26.26
C ASN A 483 -18.41 5.45 -26.04
N GLY A 484 -18.27 4.16 -26.31
CA GLY A 484 -19.28 3.14 -25.95
C GLY A 484 -18.94 2.45 -24.64
N ARG A 485 -19.92 2.19 -23.77
CA ARG A 485 -19.68 1.44 -22.52
C ARG A 485 -19.63 -0.06 -22.80
N GLU A 486 -18.71 -0.75 -22.14
CA GLU A 486 -18.58 -2.20 -22.15
C GLU A 486 -19.19 -2.77 -20.87
N LEU A 487 -20.15 -3.70 -21.01
CA LEU A 487 -20.69 -4.44 -19.87
C LEU A 487 -19.80 -5.65 -19.63
N LYS A 488 -19.12 -5.68 -18.49
CA LYS A 488 -18.36 -6.85 -18.08
C LYS A 488 -19.09 -7.57 -16.95
N ALA A 489 -19.32 -8.86 -17.11
CA ALA A 489 -20.06 -9.68 -16.17
C ALA A 489 -19.28 -10.97 -15.84
N VAL A 490 -19.26 -11.35 -14.57
CA VAL A 490 -18.71 -12.62 -14.09
C VAL A 490 -19.81 -13.45 -13.44
N ILE A 491 -19.97 -14.67 -13.92
CA ILE A 491 -20.97 -15.64 -13.45
C ILE A 491 -20.27 -16.68 -12.57
N PHE A 492 -20.69 -16.79 -11.32
CA PHE A 492 -20.19 -17.76 -10.36
C PHE A 492 -21.18 -18.93 -10.25
N VAL A 493 -20.66 -20.16 -10.36
CA VAL A 493 -21.46 -21.40 -10.31
C VAL A 493 -20.91 -22.31 -9.23
N HIS A 494 -21.76 -22.65 -8.26
CA HIS A 494 -21.41 -23.44 -7.09
C HIS A 494 -21.15 -24.92 -7.40
N GLY A 495 -20.63 -25.64 -6.39
CA GLY A 495 -20.32 -27.08 -6.47
C GLY A 495 -21.50 -27.98 -6.13
N PHE A 496 -21.24 -29.30 -6.07
CA PHE A 496 -22.23 -30.30 -5.68
C PHE A 496 -22.66 -30.06 -4.23
N GLN A 497 -23.97 -29.97 -3.98
CA GLN A 497 -24.52 -29.57 -2.66
C GLN A 497 -23.96 -28.25 -2.12
N GLY A 498 -23.44 -27.39 -3.01
CA GLY A 498 -22.93 -26.07 -2.66
C GLY A 498 -24.02 -25.01 -2.62
N HIS A 499 -23.70 -23.88 -2.01
CA HIS A 499 -24.56 -22.70 -1.93
C HIS A 499 -24.02 -21.60 -2.86
N HIS A 500 -24.90 -20.78 -3.45
CA HIS A 500 -24.49 -19.72 -4.39
C HIS A 500 -23.45 -18.74 -3.81
N LEU A 501 -23.41 -18.55 -2.49
CA LEU A 501 -22.43 -17.69 -1.79
C LEU A 501 -21.07 -18.33 -1.50
N ASP A 502 -20.84 -19.61 -1.84
CA ASP A 502 -19.56 -20.29 -1.56
C ASP A 502 -18.36 -19.59 -2.21
N LEU A 503 -18.57 -18.97 -3.37
CA LEU A 503 -17.53 -18.27 -4.13
C LEU A 503 -17.49 -16.76 -3.86
N ARG A 504 -18.22 -16.28 -2.85
CA ARG A 504 -18.38 -14.86 -2.55
C ARG A 504 -17.06 -14.17 -2.20
N LEU A 505 -16.14 -14.87 -1.52
CA LEU A 505 -14.82 -14.31 -1.21
C LEU A 505 -13.99 -14.06 -2.49
N VAL A 506 -14.09 -14.96 -3.48
CA VAL A 506 -13.44 -14.78 -4.79
C VAL A 506 -14.03 -13.57 -5.51
N ARG A 507 -15.37 -13.43 -5.50
CA ARG A 507 -16.06 -12.25 -6.02
C ARG A 507 -15.57 -10.95 -5.35
N ASN A 508 -15.41 -10.94 -4.03
CA ASN A 508 -14.96 -9.77 -3.27
C ASN A 508 -13.54 -9.34 -3.66
N GLN A 509 -12.62 -10.30 -3.82
CA GLN A 509 -11.27 -10.01 -4.33
C GLN A 509 -11.31 -9.42 -5.73
N TRP A 510 -12.22 -9.88 -6.59
CA TRP A 510 -12.37 -9.33 -7.92
C TRP A 510 -12.91 -7.89 -7.91
N LEU A 511 -13.86 -7.58 -7.02
CA LEU A 511 -14.37 -6.21 -6.88
C LEU A 511 -13.29 -5.21 -6.45
N LEU A 512 -12.27 -5.63 -5.72
CA LEU A 512 -11.10 -4.80 -5.40
C LEU A 512 -10.28 -4.44 -6.66
N ILE A 513 -10.26 -5.32 -7.66
CA ILE A 513 -9.51 -5.14 -8.92
C ILE A 513 -10.33 -4.34 -9.94
N ASP A 514 -11.59 -4.71 -10.16
CA ASP A 514 -12.50 -4.02 -11.08
C ASP A 514 -13.87 -3.79 -10.42
N PRO A 515 -14.07 -2.65 -9.73
CA PRO A 515 -15.32 -2.37 -9.03
C PRO A 515 -16.51 -2.11 -9.97
N LYS A 516 -16.26 -1.91 -11.27
CA LYS A 516 -17.30 -1.67 -12.28
C LYS A 516 -17.90 -2.96 -12.84
N MET A 517 -17.29 -4.10 -12.54
CA MET A 517 -17.75 -5.43 -12.95
C MET A 517 -19.12 -5.75 -12.34
N GLU A 518 -19.96 -6.44 -13.10
CA GLU A 518 -21.22 -7.00 -12.62
C GLU A 518 -21.06 -8.49 -12.30
N PHE A 519 -21.75 -8.95 -11.26
CA PHE A 519 -21.60 -10.32 -10.76
C PHE A 519 -22.96 -11.00 -10.65
N LEU A 520 -23.02 -12.26 -11.07
CA LEU A 520 -24.11 -13.18 -10.78
C LEU A 520 -23.55 -14.33 -9.94
N MET A 521 -24.09 -14.52 -8.74
CA MET A 521 -23.87 -15.75 -7.96
C MET A 521 -25.06 -16.65 -8.27
N SER A 522 -24.88 -17.65 -9.12
CA SER A 522 -25.97 -18.49 -9.64
C SER A 522 -26.62 -19.30 -8.52
N GLU A 523 -27.93 -19.18 -8.37
CA GLU A 523 -28.74 -19.88 -7.36
C GLU A 523 -29.66 -20.95 -7.98
N VAL A 524 -29.81 -20.96 -9.30
CA VAL A 524 -30.86 -21.76 -9.99
C VAL A 524 -30.72 -23.27 -9.82
N ASN A 525 -29.49 -23.75 -9.57
CA ASN A 525 -29.19 -25.16 -9.33
C ASN A 525 -28.94 -25.47 -7.84
N GLU A 526 -29.15 -24.50 -6.95
CA GLU A 526 -29.16 -24.73 -5.51
C GLU A 526 -30.26 -25.77 -5.20
N ASP A 527 -29.92 -26.78 -4.38
CA ASP A 527 -30.75 -27.95 -4.10
C ASP A 527 -31.08 -28.90 -5.28
N LYS A 528 -30.57 -28.63 -6.49
CA LYS A 528 -30.86 -29.42 -7.71
C LYS A 528 -29.62 -30.03 -8.36
N THR A 529 -28.57 -30.28 -7.57
CA THR A 529 -27.26 -30.75 -8.07
C THR A 529 -27.18 -32.24 -8.38
N SER A 530 -28.26 -33.01 -8.20
CA SER A 530 -28.33 -34.45 -8.47
C SER A 530 -29.02 -34.81 -9.80
N GLY A 531 -29.50 -33.81 -10.55
CA GLY A 531 -30.21 -34.00 -11.82
C GLY A 531 -29.29 -34.22 -13.02
N ASP A 532 -29.89 -34.22 -14.22
CA ASP A 532 -29.14 -34.32 -15.47
C ASP A 532 -28.37 -33.02 -15.79
N PHE A 533 -27.15 -33.16 -16.30
CA PHE A 533 -26.26 -32.03 -16.59
C PHE A 533 -26.76 -31.09 -17.69
N ARG A 534 -27.56 -31.60 -18.63
CA ARG A 534 -28.19 -30.80 -19.68
C ARG A 534 -29.23 -29.87 -19.08
N GLU A 535 -30.12 -30.42 -18.26
CA GLU A 535 -31.12 -29.63 -17.54
C GLU A 535 -30.49 -28.57 -16.62
N MET A 536 -29.42 -28.93 -15.89
CA MET A 536 -28.69 -27.97 -15.06
C MET A 536 -28.04 -26.86 -15.90
N GLY A 537 -27.52 -27.21 -17.07
CA GLY A 537 -26.96 -26.26 -18.04
C GLY A 537 -28.01 -25.31 -18.61
N GLN A 538 -29.17 -25.83 -19.01
CA GLN A 538 -30.29 -25.04 -19.51
C GLN A 538 -30.76 -24.02 -18.47
N ARG A 539 -30.99 -24.46 -17.22
CA ARG A 539 -31.37 -23.57 -16.11
C ARG A 539 -30.36 -22.44 -15.89
N LEU A 540 -29.06 -22.76 -15.93
CA LEU A 540 -28.00 -21.76 -15.80
C LEU A 540 -28.03 -20.77 -16.97
N ALA A 541 -28.18 -21.23 -18.21
CA ALA A 541 -28.25 -20.36 -19.37
C ALA A 541 -29.43 -19.39 -19.30
N GLU A 542 -30.61 -19.85 -18.90
CA GLU A 542 -31.80 -19.02 -18.69
C GLU A 542 -31.58 -17.94 -17.62
N GLU A 543 -30.98 -18.31 -16.48
CA GLU A 543 -30.64 -17.38 -15.39
C GLU A 543 -29.66 -16.29 -15.87
N VAL A 544 -28.61 -16.68 -16.59
CA VAL A 544 -27.62 -15.74 -17.13
C VAL A 544 -28.23 -14.81 -18.16
N ILE A 545 -29.08 -15.31 -19.07
CA ILE A 545 -29.80 -14.47 -20.05
C ILE A 545 -30.67 -13.44 -19.32
N SER A 546 -31.43 -13.87 -18.31
CA SER A 546 -32.27 -12.99 -17.50
C SER A 546 -31.45 -11.90 -16.81
N PHE A 547 -30.32 -12.29 -16.19
CA PHE A 547 -29.38 -11.36 -15.58
C PHE A 547 -28.83 -10.35 -16.57
N LEU A 548 -28.35 -10.81 -17.74
CA LEU A 548 -27.78 -9.94 -18.77
C LEU A 548 -28.83 -8.96 -19.30
N LYS A 549 -30.05 -9.41 -19.60
CA LYS A 549 -31.15 -8.53 -20.03
C LYS A 549 -31.40 -7.42 -19.01
N LYS A 550 -31.49 -7.75 -17.72
CA LYS A 550 -31.66 -6.77 -16.63
C LYS A 550 -30.49 -5.76 -16.56
N LYS A 551 -29.24 -6.19 -16.79
CA LYS A 551 -28.08 -5.29 -16.78
C LYS A 551 -28.01 -4.43 -18.03
N MET A 552 -28.30 -5.00 -19.20
CA MET A 552 -28.38 -4.28 -20.47
C MET A 552 -29.43 -3.18 -20.38
N ASP A 553 -30.63 -3.46 -19.86
CA ASP A 553 -31.68 -2.45 -19.68
C ASP A 553 -31.21 -1.28 -18.80
N LYS A 554 -30.46 -1.58 -17.73
CA LYS A 554 -29.88 -0.55 -16.86
C LYS A 554 -28.82 0.30 -17.58
N VAL A 555 -27.98 -0.33 -18.40
CA VAL A 555 -26.93 0.35 -19.18
C VAL A 555 -27.55 1.19 -20.29
N SER A 556 -28.54 0.68 -21.02
CA SER A 556 -29.25 1.37 -22.10
C SER A 556 -29.93 2.66 -21.63
N ARG A 557 -30.43 2.70 -20.39
CA ARG A 557 -30.95 3.93 -19.77
C ARG A 557 -29.87 4.98 -19.47
N SER A 558 -28.60 4.57 -19.40
CA SER A 558 -27.45 5.41 -19.00
C SER A 558 -26.47 5.68 -20.14
N GLY A 559 -26.69 5.13 -21.34
CA GLY A 559 -25.84 5.31 -22.52
C GLY A 559 -25.86 4.12 -23.49
N LEU A 560 -25.11 4.23 -24.59
CA LEU A 560 -25.01 3.18 -25.61
C LEU A 560 -24.07 2.05 -25.15
N LEU A 561 -24.59 0.82 -25.14
CA LEU A 561 -23.83 -0.41 -24.91
C LEU A 561 -23.11 -0.82 -26.21
N ARG A 562 -21.79 -1.01 -26.15
CA ARG A 562 -20.98 -1.38 -27.31
C ARG A 562 -20.65 -2.86 -27.36
N ASP A 563 -20.34 -3.44 -26.21
CA ASP A 563 -19.84 -4.81 -26.10
C ASP A 563 -20.21 -5.42 -24.74
N ILE A 564 -20.30 -6.74 -24.71
CA ILE A 564 -20.55 -7.54 -23.51
C ILE A 564 -19.41 -8.55 -23.36
N LYS A 565 -18.70 -8.47 -22.24
CA LYS A 565 -17.69 -9.45 -21.86
C LYS A 565 -18.22 -10.31 -20.73
N LEU A 566 -18.46 -11.58 -21.03
CA LEU A 566 -18.91 -12.57 -20.07
C LEU A 566 -17.74 -13.45 -19.65
N SER A 567 -17.62 -13.70 -18.35
CA SER A 567 -16.67 -14.67 -17.77
C SER A 567 -17.41 -15.59 -16.82
N PHE A 568 -16.99 -16.85 -16.74
CA PHE A 568 -17.60 -17.86 -15.86
C PHE A 568 -16.57 -18.39 -14.89
N VAL A 569 -16.97 -18.59 -13.64
CA VAL A 569 -16.19 -19.16 -12.55
C VAL A 569 -16.97 -20.32 -11.95
N GLY A 570 -16.51 -21.54 -12.18
CA GLY A 570 -17.14 -22.75 -11.65
C GLY A 570 -16.33 -23.40 -10.54
N HIS A 571 -17.00 -23.88 -9.50
CA HIS A 571 -16.42 -24.77 -8.49
C HIS A 571 -16.85 -26.22 -8.73
N SER A 572 -15.91 -27.16 -8.74
CA SER A 572 -16.20 -28.60 -8.88
C SER A 572 -17.15 -28.89 -10.06
N ILE A 573 -18.28 -29.56 -9.82
CA ILE A 573 -19.35 -29.86 -10.78
C ILE A 573 -19.88 -28.61 -11.51
N GLY A 574 -19.80 -27.41 -10.91
CA GLY A 574 -20.16 -26.14 -11.54
C GLY A 574 -19.41 -25.89 -12.84
N ASN A 575 -18.18 -26.40 -12.99
CA ASN A 575 -17.44 -26.34 -14.25
C ASN A 575 -18.09 -27.19 -15.35
N ILE A 576 -18.70 -28.32 -14.99
CA ILE A 576 -19.43 -29.18 -15.94
C ILE A 576 -20.73 -28.49 -16.34
N ILE A 577 -21.46 -27.92 -15.37
CA ILE A 577 -22.70 -27.18 -15.60
C ILE A 577 -22.47 -25.98 -16.55
N ILE A 578 -21.38 -25.23 -16.37
CA ILE A 578 -20.99 -24.14 -17.29
C ILE A 578 -20.78 -24.68 -18.71
N ARG A 579 -20.07 -25.81 -18.85
CA ARG A 579 -19.79 -26.40 -20.16
C ARG A 579 -21.06 -26.89 -20.85
N THR A 580 -22.01 -27.46 -20.11
CA THR A 580 -23.29 -27.88 -20.69
C THR A 580 -24.14 -26.68 -21.09
N ALA A 581 -24.21 -25.63 -20.27
CA ALA A 581 -24.90 -24.39 -20.62
C ALA A 581 -24.38 -23.75 -21.93
N LEU A 582 -23.06 -23.81 -22.17
CA LEU A 582 -22.44 -23.26 -23.38
C LEU A 582 -22.56 -24.18 -24.61
N ALA A 583 -22.69 -25.49 -24.38
CA ALA A 583 -22.80 -26.48 -25.45
C ALA A 583 -24.20 -26.56 -26.05
N GLU A 584 -25.23 -26.14 -25.30
CA GLU A 584 -26.60 -26.10 -25.81
C GLU A 584 -26.83 -24.85 -26.66
N ASP A 585 -27.43 -25.05 -27.84
CA ASP A 585 -27.72 -24.03 -28.83
C ASP A 585 -28.96 -23.22 -28.43
N ILE A 586 -28.91 -22.59 -27.26
CA ILE A 586 -29.84 -21.53 -26.89
C ILE A 586 -29.35 -20.31 -27.66
N GLY A 587 -29.86 -20.10 -28.87
CA GLY A 587 -29.31 -19.19 -29.90
C GLY A 587 -28.99 -17.74 -29.49
N GLU A 588 -29.38 -17.28 -28.29
CA GLU A 588 -28.94 -16.00 -27.71
C GLU A 588 -27.68 -16.11 -26.83
N PHE A 589 -27.43 -17.25 -26.16
CA PHE A 589 -26.39 -17.41 -25.14
C PHE A 589 -24.96 -17.43 -25.70
N GLN A 590 -24.74 -18.13 -26.82
CA GLN A 590 -23.42 -18.23 -27.46
C GLN A 590 -22.92 -16.88 -28.02
N ALA A 591 -23.83 -15.97 -28.38
CA ALA A 591 -23.48 -14.65 -28.90
C ALA A 591 -22.78 -13.76 -27.86
N TYR A 592 -22.86 -14.09 -26.56
CA TYR A 592 -22.32 -13.28 -25.46
C TYR A 592 -21.04 -13.85 -24.83
N SER A 593 -20.58 -15.03 -25.23
CA SER A 593 -19.44 -15.71 -24.58
C SER A 593 -18.12 -15.47 -25.32
N THR A 594 -17.23 -14.62 -24.78
CA THR A 594 -15.91 -14.35 -25.40
C THR A 594 -14.71 -14.69 -24.51
N ALA A 595 -14.88 -15.16 -23.27
CA ALA A 595 -13.77 -15.68 -22.47
C ALA A 595 -14.24 -16.63 -21.36
N ILE A 596 -13.88 -17.90 -21.44
CA ILE A 596 -14.07 -18.85 -20.32
C ILE A 596 -12.82 -18.79 -19.45
N PHE A 597 -12.90 -18.08 -18.34
CA PHE A 597 -11.89 -18.16 -17.28
C PHE A 597 -12.27 -19.23 -16.27
N THR A 598 -12.02 -20.49 -16.57
CA THR A 598 -11.88 -21.47 -15.48
C THR A 598 -10.76 -20.99 -14.57
N PRO A 599 -10.98 -20.73 -13.27
CA PRO A 599 -9.90 -20.87 -12.31
C PRO A 599 -9.55 -22.35 -12.34
N GLY A 600 -8.60 -22.69 -13.21
CA GLY A 600 -8.00 -24.00 -13.25
C GLY A 600 -7.23 -24.20 -11.95
N TRP A 601 -7.93 -24.57 -10.89
CA TRP A 601 -7.45 -25.44 -9.81
C TRP A 601 -7.17 -26.85 -10.36
N LEU A 602 -6.48 -26.89 -11.51
CA LEU A 602 -5.99 -28.04 -12.25
C LEU A 602 -4.66 -27.67 -12.96
N ARG A 603 -3.91 -26.73 -12.39
CA ARG A 603 -2.56 -27.08 -11.94
C ARG A 603 -2.67 -27.31 -10.44
N THR A 604 -2.28 -28.49 -9.99
CA THR A 604 -2.38 -28.95 -8.61
C THR A 604 -1.87 -27.87 -7.65
N ILE A 605 -2.78 -27.15 -7.01
CA ILE A 605 -2.55 -26.55 -5.70
C ILE A 605 -3.46 -27.33 -4.77
N SER A 606 -2.92 -28.41 -4.21
CA SER A 606 -3.56 -29.12 -3.11
C SER A 606 -3.58 -28.18 -1.91
N PHE A 607 -4.75 -27.63 -1.58
CA PHE A 607 -5.01 -27.26 -0.19
C PHE A 607 -5.38 -28.55 0.53
N CYS A 608 -4.38 -29.21 1.14
CA CYS A 608 -4.68 -30.15 2.20
C CYS A 608 -5.19 -29.32 3.39
N GLN A 609 -6.51 -29.29 3.58
CA GLN A 609 -7.04 -29.14 4.92
C GLN A 609 -6.66 -30.42 5.67
N ASN A 610 -5.87 -30.27 6.74
CA ASN A 610 -5.88 -31.23 7.84
C ASN A 610 -6.89 -30.73 8.87
#